data_AF-A0A3D2WEF2-F1
#
_entry.id   AF-A0A3D2WEF2-F1
#
_cell.length_a   1.000
_cell.length_b   1.000
_cell.length_c   1.000
_cell.angle_alpha   90.00
_cell.angle_beta   90.00
_cell.angle_gamma   90.00
#
_symmetry.space_group_name_H-M   'P 1'
#
loop_
_entity.id
_entity.type
_entity.pdbx_description
1 polymer ?
#
loop_
_entity_poly.entity_id
_entity_poly.type
_entity_poly.pdbx_seq_one_letter_code
_entity_poly.pdbx_strand_id
1 'polypeptide(L)'
;MKLPNGYLRVCHKNSTAFTIPTALEWTQSVFASGDTLYDWASRHSTKDILAGRGRVFIFPAIESTDSTTHWIVRHYQRGGLIAPYLDDRYLATGTPRPLKELRVSKEARSRGIPTPRIIGGATYRFGLFYRADLITEYLSDATDLASVLFGLKQRNRALCTTALHTTGKLVRLLEKERLAHADLNA
;
A
#
# COMPACT_ATOMS: atom_id res chain seq x y z
N MET A 1 11.12 -18.45 -0.20
CA MET A 1 10.02 -17.47 -0.34
C MET A 1 9.75 -17.24 -1.82
N LYS A 2 8.67 -17.80 -2.38
CA LYS A 2 8.31 -17.62 -3.80
C LYS A 2 7.56 -16.28 -3.95
N LEU A 3 8.11 -15.39 -4.78
CA LEU A 3 7.46 -14.14 -5.16
C LEU A 3 6.49 -14.41 -6.33
N PRO A 4 5.37 -13.67 -6.41
CA PRO A 4 4.52 -13.71 -7.59
C PRO A 4 5.27 -13.20 -8.83
N ASN A 5 4.93 -13.71 -10.02
CA ASN A 5 5.53 -13.27 -11.29
C ASN A 5 5.47 -11.74 -11.46
N GLY A 6 6.49 -11.14 -12.06
CA GLY A 6 6.59 -9.68 -12.26
C GLY A 6 7.15 -8.91 -11.07
N TYR A 7 7.68 -9.59 -10.06
CA TYR A 7 8.40 -8.99 -8.93
C TYR A 7 9.79 -9.59 -8.78
N LEU A 8 10.73 -8.72 -8.43
CA LEU A 8 12.13 -9.02 -8.17
C LEU A 8 12.39 -8.91 -6.67
N ARG A 9 13.34 -9.70 -6.17
CA ARG A 9 13.78 -9.65 -4.77
C ARG A 9 15.01 -8.77 -4.67
N VAL A 10 15.04 -7.89 -3.67
CA VAL A 10 16.21 -7.09 -3.30
C VAL A 10 16.59 -7.41 -1.86
N CYS A 11 17.86 -7.69 -1.60
CA CYS A 11 18.37 -7.97 -0.26
C CYS A 11 19.54 -7.03 0.05
N HIS A 12 19.55 -6.44 1.23
CA HIS A 12 20.67 -5.64 1.72
C HIS A 12 20.77 -5.73 3.23
N LYS A 13 21.89 -6.24 3.77
CA LYS A 13 22.07 -6.49 5.21
C LYS A 13 20.89 -7.29 5.79
N ASN A 14 20.21 -6.72 6.81
CA ASN A 14 19.04 -7.32 7.47
C ASN A 14 17.70 -6.95 6.81
N SER A 15 17.74 -6.29 5.65
CA SER A 15 16.59 -5.80 4.91
C SER A 15 16.31 -6.70 3.71
N THR A 16 15.04 -7.02 3.48
CA THR A 16 14.58 -7.75 2.29
C THR A 16 13.37 -7.04 1.72
N ALA A 17 13.41 -6.73 0.43
CA ALA A 17 12.32 -6.16 -0.33
C ALA A 17 11.90 -7.04 -1.51
N PHE A 18 10.69 -6.79 -1.98
CA PHE A 18 10.26 -7.15 -3.32
C PHE A 18 9.82 -5.89 -4.04
N THR A 19 10.03 -5.83 -5.35
CA THR A 19 9.71 -4.65 -6.16
C THR A 19 9.44 -5.04 -7.61
N ILE A 20 8.70 -4.23 -8.35
CA ILE A 20 8.55 -4.41 -9.80
C ILE A 20 9.86 -4.02 -10.53
N PRO A 21 10.10 -4.52 -11.76
CA PRO A 21 11.35 -4.24 -12.47
C PRO A 21 11.70 -2.76 -12.61
N THR A 22 10.71 -1.91 -12.91
CA THR A 22 10.89 -0.45 -13.09
C THR A 22 11.21 0.30 -11.79
N ALA A 23 11.11 -0.36 -10.64
CA ALA A 23 11.45 0.22 -9.35
C ALA A 23 12.72 -0.43 -8.75
N LEU A 24 13.41 -1.29 -9.51
CA LEU A 24 14.55 -2.07 -9.01
C LEU A 24 15.73 -1.18 -8.62
N GLU A 25 16.20 -0.34 -9.54
CA GLU A 25 17.38 0.50 -9.34
C GLU A 25 17.17 1.47 -8.18
N TRP A 26 16.00 2.12 -8.14
CA TRP A 26 15.60 2.94 -7.00
C TRP A 26 15.60 2.16 -5.68
N THR A 27 14.99 0.97 -5.63
CA THR A 27 14.93 0.17 -4.39
C THR A 27 16.33 -0.19 -3.90
N GLN A 28 17.24 -0.53 -4.83
CA GLN A 28 18.64 -0.83 -4.51
C GLN A 28 19.37 0.41 -3.98
N SER A 29 19.18 1.57 -4.62
CA SER A 29 19.76 2.84 -4.21
C SER A 29 19.34 3.25 -2.79
N VAL A 30 18.05 3.15 -2.46
CA VAL A 30 17.53 3.41 -1.10
C VAL A 30 18.17 2.50 -0.07
N PHE A 31 18.29 1.21 -0.37
CA PHE A 31 18.93 0.29 0.57
C PHE A 31 20.44 0.55 0.71
N ALA A 32 21.11 0.94 -0.37
CA ALA A 32 22.53 1.28 -0.36
C ALA A 32 22.83 2.54 0.49
N SER A 33 21.91 3.52 0.52
CA SER A 33 22.04 4.69 1.42
C SER A 33 21.89 4.34 2.90
N GLY A 34 21.36 3.15 3.21
CA GLY A 34 21.09 2.69 4.57
C GLY A 34 19.68 3.07 5.06
N ASP A 35 18.85 3.64 4.20
CA ASP A 35 17.50 4.07 4.55
C ASP A 35 16.45 2.95 4.44
N THR A 36 15.32 3.15 5.11
CA THR A 36 14.08 2.44 4.81
C THR A 36 13.37 3.09 3.62
N LEU A 37 12.41 2.40 3.01
CA LEU A 37 11.64 2.96 1.89
C LEU A 37 10.80 4.14 2.38
N TYR A 38 10.27 4.03 3.60
CA TYR A 38 9.51 5.09 4.25
C TYR A 38 10.38 6.31 4.63
N ASP A 39 11.56 6.10 5.21
CA ASP A 39 12.46 7.21 5.59
C ASP A 39 13.05 7.93 4.37
N TRP A 40 13.25 7.21 3.27
CA TRP A 40 13.62 7.85 2.02
C TRP A 40 12.45 8.69 1.50
N ALA A 41 11.25 8.12 1.44
CA ALA A 41 10.06 8.81 0.93
C ALA A 41 9.69 10.05 1.77
N SER A 42 9.89 10.02 3.09
CA SER A 42 9.61 11.17 3.96
C SER A 42 10.45 12.41 3.64
N ARG A 43 11.64 12.24 3.06
CA ARG A 43 12.55 13.32 2.66
C ARG A 43 12.38 13.76 1.20
N HIS A 44 11.77 12.91 0.38
CA HIS A 44 11.65 13.13 -1.08
C HIS A 44 10.19 13.21 -1.54
N SER A 45 9.23 13.22 -0.62
CA SER A 45 7.81 13.30 -0.95
C SER A 45 7.46 14.66 -1.53
N THR A 46 6.65 14.67 -2.59
CA THR A 46 6.01 15.88 -3.11
C THR A 46 4.78 16.26 -2.28
N LYS A 47 4.17 15.28 -1.60
CA LYS A 47 3.02 15.48 -0.73
C LYS A 47 2.99 14.40 0.35
N ASP A 48 2.56 14.77 1.56
CA ASP A 48 2.18 13.84 2.60
C ASP A 48 0.69 14.00 2.95
N ILE A 49 0.05 12.90 3.31
CA ILE A 49 -1.33 12.91 3.81
C ILE A 49 -1.42 12.06 5.08
N LEU A 50 -2.33 12.44 5.97
CA LEU A 50 -2.75 11.57 7.07
C LEU A 50 -3.81 10.61 6.53
N ALA A 51 -3.52 9.31 6.53
CA ALA A 51 -4.42 8.29 6.02
C ALA A 51 -4.58 7.18 7.07
N GLY A 52 -5.78 7.07 7.64
CA GLY A 52 -6.08 6.11 8.69
C GLY A 52 -5.21 6.31 9.93
N ARG A 53 -4.24 5.42 10.13
CA ARG A 53 -3.45 5.33 11.38
C ARG A 53 -2.10 6.04 11.35
N GLY A 54 -1.65 6.51 10.19
CA GLY A 54 -0.34 7.12 10.05
C GLY A 54 -0.22 8.06 8.86
N ARG A 55 0.95 8.69 8.77
CA ARG A 55 1.32 9.53 7.62
C ARG A 55 1.77 8.64 6.48
N VAL A 56 1.32 8.96 5.28
CA VAL A 56 1.79 8.32 4.04
C VAL A 56 2.42 9.36 3.14
N PHE A 57 3.46 8.94 2.42
CA PHE A 57 4.28 9.81 1.60
C PHE A 57 4.05 9.51 0.13
N ILE A 58 3.72 10.54 -0.64
CA ILE A 58 3.49 10.49 -2.08
C ILE A 58 4.71 11.07 -2.79
N PHE A 59 5.22 10.36 -3.79
CA PHE A 59 6.36 10.78 -4.59
C PHE A 59 6.17 10.32 -6.04
N PRO A 60 6.79 11.00 -7.03
CA PRO A 60 6.71 10.60 -8.43
C PRO A 60 7.26 9.18 -8.62
N ALA A 61 6.62 8.41 -9.51
CA ALA A 61 7.11 7.11 -9.91
C ALA A 61 8.49 7.27 -10.55
N ILE A 62 9.47 6.56 -10.01
CA ILE A 62 10.85 6.64 -10.51
C ILE A 62 10.89 5.91 -11.86
N GLU A 63 11.57 6.51 -12.85
CA GLU A 63 11.75 6.00 -14.22
C GLU A 63 10.46 5.81 -15.05
N SER A 64 9.31 6.32 -14.59
CA SER A 64 8.13 6.43 -15.44
C SER A 64 8.35 7.52 -16.49
N THR A 65 8.25 7.17 -17.78
CA THR A 65 8.22 8.15 -18.89
C THR A 65 6.98 9.06 -18.79
N ASP A 66 5.96 8.61 -18.05
CA ASP A 66 4.78 9.38 -17.72
C ASP A 66 4.98 10.07 -16.36
N SER A 67 5.21 11.39 -16.41
CA SER A 67 5.45 12.25 -15.24
C SER A 67 4.25 12.37 -14.29
N THR A 68 3.10 11.80 -14.65
CA THR A 68 1.87 11.87 -13.86
C THR A 68 1.72 10.71 -12.87
N THR A 69 2.46 9.61 -13.06
CA THR A 69 2.36 8.45 -12.17
C THR A 69 3.06 8.74 -10.85
N HIS A 70 2.35 8.52 -9.74
CA HIS A 70 2.86 8.69 -8.39
C HIS A 70 2.73 7.40 -7.60
N TRP A 71 3.63 7.20 -6.64
CA TRP A 71 3.60 6.09 -5.69
C TRP A 71 3.37 6.61 -4.29
N ILE A 72 2.75 5.78 -3.45
CA ILE A 72 2.63 5.99 -2.01
C ILE A 72 3.50 4.97 -1.28
N VAL A 73 4.29 5.42 -0.30
CA VAL A 73 4.83 4.54 0.74
C VAL A 73 4.02 4.66 2.02
N ARG A 74 3.68 3.51 2.59
CA ARG A 74 3.14 3.40 3.95
C ARG A 74 4.05 2.54 4.83
N HIS A 75 4.22 2.99 6.07
CA HIS A 75 4.84 2.20 7.12
C HIS A 75 3.79 1.35 7.83
N TYR A 76 4.11 0.09 8.14
CA TYR A 76 3.21 -0.77 8.90
C TYR A 76 3.24 -0.45 10.39
N GLN A 77 2.20 0.22 10.88
CA GLN A 77 1.95 0.36 12.32
C GLN A 77 1.06 -0.79 12.83
N ARG A 78 1.29 -1.29 14.05
CA ARG A 78 0.35 -2.20 14.70
C ARG A 78 -0.76 -1.38 15.38
N GLY A 79 -1.96 -1.94 15.42
CA GLY A 79 -3.07 -1.39 16.20
C GLY A 79 -3.65 -2.42 17.16
N GLY A 80 -4.56 -1.98 18.03
CA GLY A 80 -5.17 -2.80 19.09
C GLY A 80 -4.51 -2.57 20.46
N LEU A 81 -5.03 -3.23 21.50
CA LEU A 81 -4.65 -3.03 22.92
C LEU A 81 -3.16 -3.27 23.24
N ILE A 82 -2.39 -3.85 22.32
CA ILE A 82 -0.95 -4.17 22.50
C ILE A 82 -0.04 -3.13 21.79
N ALA A 83 -0.63 -2.12 21.11
CA ALA A 83 0.10 -1.06 20.43
C ALA A 83 1.16 -0.34 21.30
N PRO A 84 0.94 -0.06 22.61
CA PRO A 84 1.95 0.62 23.43
C PRO A 84 3.23 -0.20 23.64
N TYR A 85 3.16 -1.53 23.53
CA TYR A 85 4.29 -2.42 23.84
C TYR A 85 5.05 -2.88 22.59
N LEU A 86 4.37 -3.00 21.46
CA LEU A 86 4.93 -3.58 20.23
C LEU A 86 4.94 -2.64 19.03
N ASP A 87 4.32 -1.46 19.10
CA ASP A 87 4.35 -0.35 18.14
C ASP A 87 4.36 -0.79 16.65
N ASP A 88 5.52 -0.85 16.00
CA ASP A 88 5.70 -1.22 14.58
C ASP A 88 6.32 -2.62 14.35
N ARG A 89 6.43 -3.43 15.40
CA ARG A 89 7.25 -4.65 15.43
C ARG A 89 6.41 -5.91 15.23
N TYR A 90 6.66 -6.64 14.15
CA TYR A 90 6.01 -7.90 13.83
C TYR A 90 6.92 -9.08 14.13
N LEU A 91 6.39 -10.17 14.67
CA LEU A 91 7.15 -11.41 14.85
C LEU A 91 7.56 -11.97 13.48
N ALA A 92 8.85 -12.29 13.33
CA ALA A 92 9.43 -12.80 12.09
C ALA A 92 9.13 -14.29 11.84
N THR A 93 7.87 -14.69 12.05
CA THR A 93 7.36 -16.04 11.89
C THR A 93 6.49 -16.15 10.63
N GLY A 94 6.81 -17.10 9.74
CA GLY A 94 6.02 -17.37 8.54
C GLY A 94 6.20 -16.33 7.42
N THR A 95 5.17 -16.17 6.59
CA THR A 95 5.21 -15.21 5.46
C THR A 95 5.05 -13.78 5.98
N PRO A 96 5.96 -12.85 5.65
CA PRO A 96 5.83 -11.45 6.07
C PRO A 96 4.55 -10.79 5.55
N ARG A 97 3.98 -9.90 6.36
CA ARG A 97 2.74 -9.18 6.03
C ARG A 97 2.73 -8.49 4.65
N PRO A 98 3.79 -7.75 4.23
CA PRO A 98 3.80 -7.13 2.90
C PRO A 98 3.65 -8.14 1.76
N LEU A 99 4.25 -9.33 1.92
CA LEU A 99 4.14 -10.39 0.91
C LEU A 99 2.74 -11.04 0.91
N LYS A 100 2.09 -11.15 2.06
CA LYS A 100 0.68 -11.60 2.12
C LYS A 100 -0.22 -10.61 1.38
N GLU A 101 -0.04 -9.32 1.63
CA GLU A 101 -0.82 -8.26 0.96
C GLU A 101 -0.55 -8.23 -0.54
N LEU A 102 0.71 -8.42 -0.98
CA LEU A 102 1.03 -8.59 -2.39
C LEU A 102 0.25 -9.74 -3.04
N ARG A 103 0.22 -10.91 -2.40
CA ARG A 103 -0.47 -12.08 -2.93
C ARG A 103 -1.97 -11.84 -3.05
N VAL A 104 -2.58 -11.27 -2.01
CA VAL A 104 -4.02 -10.95 -1.99
C VAL A 104 -4.37 -9.91 -3.05
N SER A 105 -3.61 -8.82 -3.13
CA SER A 105 -3.82 -7.76 -4.13
C SER A 105 -3.69 -8.31 -5.56
N LYS A 106 -2.68 -9.13 -5.82
CA LYS A 106 -2.48 -9.73 -7.15
C LYS A 106 -3.63 -10.66 -7.53
N GLU A 107 -4.08 -11.48 -6.59
CA GLU A 107 -5.23 -12.37 -6.78
C GLU A 107 -6.52 -11.59 -7.04
N ALA A 108 -6.77 -10.54 -6.26
CA ALA A 108 -7.92 -9.65 -6.47
C ALA A 108 -7.91 -9.03 -7.87
N ARG A 109 -6.75 -8.52 -8.31
CA ARG A 109 -6.59 -7.96 -9.65
C ARG A 109 -6.77 -8.99 -10.75
N SER A 110 -6.26 -10.22 -10.59
CA SER A 110 -6.47 -11.27 -11.59
C SER A 110 -7.93 -11.70 -11.72
N ARG A 111 -8.75 -11.47 -10.69
CA ARG A 111 -10.21 -11.65 -10.70
C ARG A 111 -10.97 -10.41 -11.19
N GLY A 112 -10.26 -9.38 -11.67
CA GLY A 112 -10.88 -8.16 -12.19
C GLY A 112 -11.39 -7.19 -11.13
N ILE A 113 -11.05 -7.38 -9.85
CA ILE A 113 -11.37 -6.40 -8.81
C ILE A 113 -10.48 -5.16 -9.01
N PRO A 114 -11.05 -3.94 -9.14
CA PRO A 114 -10.28 -2.71 -9.18
C PRO A 114 -9.50 -2.53 -7.88
N THR A 115 -8.19 -2.74 -7.92
CA THR A 115 -7.31 -2.67 -6.75
C THR A 115 -6.01 -1.99 -7.15
N PRO A 116 -5.53 -0.98 -6.40
CA PRO A 116 -4.24 -0.34 -6.67
C PRO A 116 -3.11 -1.35 -6.75
N ARG A 117 -2.17 -1.16 -7.68
CA ARG A 117 -1.05 -2.10 -7.82
C ARG A 117 -0.12 -1.90 -6.65
N ILE A 118 0.40 -3.01 -6.12
CA ILE A 118 1.55 -2.97 -5.24
C ILE A 118 2.81 -2.82 -6.11
N ILE A 119 3.60 -1.78 -5.86
CA ILE A 119 4.85 -1.53 -6.56
C ILE A 119 5.97 -2.34 -5.91
N GLY A 120 5.94 -2.40 -4.58
CA GLY A 120 6.94 -3.12 -3.81
C GLY A 120 6.60 -3.14 -2.32
N GLY A 121 7.48 -3.74 -1.54
CA GLY A 121 7.38 -3.77 -0.09
C GLY A 121 8.67 -4.29 0.51
N ALA A 122 8.95 -3.88 1.73
CA ALA A 122 10.18 -4.20 2.43
C ALA A 122 9.93 -4.70 3.84
N THR A 123 10.90 -5.46 4.33
CA THR A 123 10.98 -5.93 5.71
C THR A 123 12.38 -5.66 6.24
N TYR A 124 12.46 -5.16 7.46
CA TYR A 124 13.69 -4.76 8.16
C TYR A 124 13.78 -5.60 9.43
N ARG A 125 14.64 -6.62 9.43
CA ARG A 125 14.71 -7.58 10.53
C ARG A 125 15.62 -7.07 11.65
N PHE A 126 15.19 -7.29 12.90
CA PHE A 126 16.02 -7.10 14.09
C PHE A 126 15.65 -8.17 15.13
N GLY A 127 16.56 -9.11 15.38
CA GLY A 127 16.31 -10.27 16.24
C GLY A 127 15.09 -11.10 15.77
N LEU A 128 14.14 -11.32 16.69
CA LEU A 128 12.91 -12.07 16.44
C LEU A 128 11.80 -11.26 15.76
N PHE A 129 12.04 -9.96 15.52
CA PHE A 129 11.04 -9.05 15.01
C PHE A 129 11.46 -8.45 13.65
N TYR A 130 10.49 -7.87 12.95
CA TYR A 130 10.71 -7.06 11.78
C TYR A 130 9.77 -5.86 11.75
N ARG A 131 10.24 -4.78 11.11
CA ARG A 131 9.43 -3.65 10.63
C ARG A 131 9.20 -3.78 9.14
N ALA A 132 8.18 -3.12 8.60
CA ALA A 132 7.90 -3.23 7.19
C ALA A 132 7.31 -1.97 6.58
N ASP A 133 7.50 -1.86 5.28
CA ASP A 133 6.92 -0.83 4.41
C ASP A 133 6.19 -1.50 3.24
N LEU A 134 5.18 -0.81 2.68
CA LEU A 134 4.52 -1.18 1.44
C LEU A 134 4.41 0.03 0.52
N ILE A 135 4.58 -0.22 -0.78
CA ILE A 135 4.44 0.78 -1.83
C ILE A 135 3.30 0.39 -2.75
N THR A 136 2.41 1.35 -3.03
CA THR A 136 1.31 1.20 -3.99
C THR A 136 1.29 2.32 -5.00
N GLU A 137 0.62 2.11 -6.13
CA GLU A 137 0.19 3.20 -7.00
C GLU A 137 -0.65 4.22 -6.21
N TYR A 138 -0.42 5.50 -6.46
CA TYR A 138 -1.28 6.58 -5.99
C TYR A 138 -2.37 6.84 -7.02
N LEU A 139 -3.61 6.98 -6.55
CA LEU A 139 -4.74 7.41 -7.36
C LEU A 139 -4.99 8.89 -7.08
N SER A 140 -4.44 9.77 -7.92
CA SER A 140 -4.56 11.23 -7.77
C SER A 140 -6.00 11.72 -7.83
N ASP A 141 -6.82 11.03 -8.63
CA ASP A 141 -8.18 11.45 -8.96
C ASP A 141 -9.23 10.64 -8.18
N ALA A 142 -8.81 9.94 -7.12
CA ALA A 142 -9.71 9.21 -6.24
C ALA A 142 -10.16 10.10 -5.06
N THR A 143 -11.44 10.00 -4.72
CA THR A 143 -12.01 10.59 -3.50
C THR A 143 -12.57 9.47 -2.63
N ASP A 144 -12.31 9.56 -1.33
CA ASP A 144 -12.85 8.63 -0.34
C ASP A 144 -14.38 8.69 -0.29
N LEU A 145 -15.04 7.53 -0.11
CA LEU A 145 -16.49 7.41 -0.07
C LEU A 145 -17.07 8.22 1.10
N ALA A 146 -16.48 8.19 2.29
CA ALA A 146 -16.89 9.00 3.43
C ALA A 146 -16.83 10.50 3.11
N SER A 147 -15.79 10.93 2.38
CA SER A 147 -15.66 12.32 1.97
C SER A 147 -16.78 12.72 1.01
N VAL A 148 -17.20 11.82 0.11
CA VAL A 148 -18.33 12.07 -0.82
C VAL A 148 -19.69 12.04 -0.09
N LEU A 149 -19.87 11.14 0.88
CA LEU A 149 -21.16 10.95 1.55
C LEU A 149 -21.40 11.90 2.71
N PHE A 150 -20.35 12.21 3.48
CA PHE A 150 -20.43 12.94 4.75
C PHE A 150 -19.65 14.26 4.74
N GLY A 151 -18.87 14.54 3.68
CA GLY A 151 -18.07 15.74 3.59
C GLY A 151 -18.91 17.02 3.52
N LEU A 152 -18.59 17.98 4.40
CA LEU A 152 -19.28 19.28 4.50
C LEU A 152 -19.26 20.08 3.19
N LYS A 153 -18.30 19.81 2.29
CA LYS A 153 -18.12 20.51 1.01
C LYS A 153 -18.92 19.92 -0.16
N GLN A 154 -19.53 18.74 -0.01
CA GLN A 154 -20.12 18.01 -1.15
C GLN A 154 -21.56 17.56 -0.86
N ARG A 155 -22.50 18.52 -0.89
CA ARG A 155 -23.96 18.23 -0.89
C ARG A 155 -24.50 17.97 -2.31
N ASN A 156 -23.71 17.39 -3.20
CA ASN A 156 -24.19 17.03 -4.53
C ASN A 156 -24.87 15.66 -4.48
N ARG A 157 -26.20 15.67 -4.40
CA ARG A 157 -27.02 14.44 -4.29
C ARG A 157 -26.82 13.48 -5.47
N ALA A 158 -26.58 14.00 -6.68
CA ALA A 158 -26.30 13.17 -7.85
C ALA A 158 -24.95 12.45 -7.72
N LEU A 159 -23.93 13.13 -7.20
CA LEU A 159 -22.62 12.52 -6.93
C LEU A 159 -22.72 11.44 -5.83
N CYS A 160 -23.40 11.71 -4.72
CA CYS A 160 -23.62 10.72 -3.66
C CYS A 160 -24.32 9.47 -4.19
N THR A 161 -25.36 9.66 -5.02
CA THR A 161 -26.12 8.55 -5.62
C THR A 161 -25.24 7.71 -6.55
N THR A 162 -24.42 8.38 -7.37
CA THR A 162 -23.48 7.72 -8.27
C THR A 162 -22.42 6.93 -7.51
N ALA A 163 -21.88 7.51 -6.43
CA ALA A 163 -20.91 6.85 -5.57
C ALA A 163 -21.50 5.59 -4.91
N LEU A 164 -22.68 5.68 -4.29
CA LEU A 164 -23.36 4.53 -3.69
C LEU A 164 -23.65 3.41 -4.70
N HIS A 165 -24.14 3.77 -5.89
CA HIS A 165 -24.41 2.78 -6.94
C HIS A 165 -23.12 2.11 -7.44
N THR A 166 -22.03 2.87 -7.58
CA THR A 166 -20.72 2.34 -7.97
C THR A 166 -20.16 1.42 -6.89
N THR A 167 -20.27 1.81 -5.61
CA THR A 167 -19.90 0.96 -4.47
C THR A 167 -20.72 -0.33 -4.43
N GLY A 168 -22.04 -0.26 -4.63
CA GLY A 168 -22.90 -1.44 -4.70
C GLY A 168 -22.50 -2.42 -5.82
N LYS A 169 -22.14 -1.91 -6.99
CA LYS A 169 -21.58 -2.72 -8.09
C LYS A 169 -20.26 -3.39 -7.69
N LEU A 170 -19.37 -2.67 -7.00
CA LEU A 170 -18.10 -3.23 -6.52
C LEU A 170 -18.32 -4.32 -5.48
N VAL A 171 -19.21 -4.12 -4.51
CA VAL A 171 -19.57 -5.14 -3.50
C VAL A 171 -20.12 -6.39 -4.18
N ARG A 172 -21.02 -6.22 -5.16
CA ARG A 172 -21.55 -7.36 -5.93
C ARG A 172 -20.47 -8.09 -6.71
N LEU A 173 -19.49 -7.37 -7.25
CA LEU A 173 -18.34 -7.97 -7.92
C LEU A 173 -17.47 -8.77 -6.94
N LEU A 174 -17.19 -8.23 -5.75
CA LEU A 174 -16.46 -8.94 -4.69
C LEU A 174 -17.16 -10.25 -4.30
N GLU A 175 -18.48 -10.23 -4.11
CA GLU A 175 -19.29 -11.43 -3.83
C GLU A 175 -19.18 -12.46 -4.95
N LYS A 176 -19.36 -12.01 -6.20
CA LYS A 176 -19.30 -12.87 -7.39
C LYS A 176 -17.94 -13.59 -7.49
N GLU A 177 -16.86 -12.86 -7.24
CA GLU A 177 -15.49 -13.38 -7.26
C GLU A 177 -15.08 -14.07 -5.94
N ARG A 178 -16.04 -14.25 -5.02
CA ARG A 178 -15.87 -14.89 -3.70
C ARG A 178 -14.70 -14.32 -2.90
N LEU A 179 -14.53 -13.00 -2.97
CA LEU A 179 -13.50 -12.26 -2.23
C LEU A 179 -14.15 -11.56 -1.04
N ALA A 180 -13.86 -12.05 0.16
CA ALA A 180 -14.32 -11.43 1.39
C ALA A 180 -13.36 -10.30 1.81
N HIS A 181 -13.90 -9.12 2.11
CA HIS A 181 -13.17 -8.01 2.69
C HIS A 181 -13.72 -7.72 4.09
N ALA A 182 -12.91 -7.97 5.13
CA ALA A 182 -13.36 -7.94 6.52
C ALA A 182 -13.66 -6.53 7.06
N ASP A 183 -13.20 -5.49 6.36
CA ASP A 183 -13.26 -4.10 6.81
C ASP A 183 -13.74 -3.18 5.66
N LEU A 184 -14.94 -3.45 5.12
CA LEU A 184 -15.57 -2.55 4.16
C LEU A 184 -16.25 -1.42 4.94
N ASN A 185 -15.74 -0.20 4.78
CA ASN A 185 -16.27 1.01 5.40
C ASN A 185 -16.57 2.08 4.34
N ALA A 186 -17.37 3.07 4.76
CA ALA A 186 -17.56 4.30 4.02
C ALA A 186 -16.53 5.31 4.51
#